data_AF-A0A6J3AR62-F1
#
_entry.id   AF-A0A6J3AR62-F1
#
_cell.length_a   1.000
_cell.length_b   1.000
_cell.length_c   1.000
_cell.angle_alpha   90.00
_cell.angle_beta   90.00
_cell.angle_gamma   90.00
#
_symmetry.space_group_name_H-M   'P 1'
#
loop_
_entity.id
_entity.type
_entity.pdbx_description
1 polymer ?
#
loop_
_entity_poly.entity_id
_entity_poly.type
_entity_poly.pdbx_seq_one_letter_code
_entity_poly.pdbx_strand_id
1 'polypeptide(L)'
;PVCSSRLSEPDPSHTLEERVVHWYFRLLDKNASGDIGKKEIKPFKRFLRKKSKPKKCVKKFVEFCDVNDDRSVSLPELMGCLGVAREEGRTPAKRRPAPRGNADSTSNRQPRKQG
;
A
#
# COMPACT_ATOMS: atom_id res chain seq x y z
N PRO A 1 -2.26 -41.22 1.28
CA PRO A 1 -1.65 -39.89 1.45
C PRO A 1 -2.11 -38.94 0.34
N VAL A 2 -3.10 -38.10 0.63
CA VAL A 2 -3.74 -37.21 -0.34
C VAL A 2 -2.90 -35.95 -0.57
N CYS A 3 -2.11 -35.94 -1.65
CA CYS A 3 -1.67 -34.70 -2.27
C CYS A 3 -2.91 -34.05 -2.91
N SER A 4 -3.46 -33.02 -2.27
CA SER A 4 -4.49 -32.17 -2.86
C SER A 4 -4.26 -30.73 -2.44
N SER A 5 -3.15 -30.19 -2.91
CA SER A 5 -3.00 -28.75 -3.15
C SER A 5 -3.92 -28.33 -4.31
N ARG A 6 -5.24 -28.46 -4.09
CA ARG A 6 -6.23 -27.77 -4.92
C ARG A 6 -6.16 -26.32 -4.47
N LEU A 7 -5.54 -25.49 -5.29
CA LEU A 7 -5.72 -24.05 -5.18
C LEU A 7 -7.22 -23.81 -5.18
N SER A 8 -7.76 -23.26 -4.09
CA SER A 8 -9.17 -22.89 -4.02
C SER A 8 -9.50 -22.09 -5.27
N GLU A 9 -10.44 -22.63 -6.04
CA GLU A 9 -10.89 -22.06 -7.30
C GLU A 9 -11.38 -20.64 -6.97
N PRO A 10 -10.76 -19.59 -7.54
CA PRO A 10 -11.23 -18.24 -7.28
C PRO A 10 -12.67 -18.15 -7.77
N ASP A 11 -13.56 -17.70 -6.89
CA ASP A 11 -14.98 -17.51 -7.21
C ASP A 11 -15.13 -16.81 -8.59
N PRO A 12 -15.92 -17.36 -9.54
CA PRO A 12 -16.11 -16.78 -10.86
C PRO A 12 -16.71 -15.36 -10.83
N SER A 13 -17.17 -14.90 -9.68
CA SER A 13 -17.60 -13.52 -9.40
C SER A 13 -16.43 -12.53 -9.29
N HIS A 14 -15.19 -13.01 -9.11
CA HIS A 14 -14.05 -12.15 -8.90
C HIS A 14 -13.61 -11.43 -10.18
N THR A 15 -13.34 -10.13 -10.04
CA THR A 15 -12.76 -9.30 -11.10
C THR A 15 -11.38 -9.81 -11.54
N LEU A 16 -10.91 -9.36 -12.70
CA LEU A 16 -9.56 -9.72 -13.17
C LEU A 16 -8.51 -9.30 -12.13
N GLU A 17 -8.70 -8.12 -11.57
CA GLU A 17 -7.86 -7.52 -10.54
C GLU A 17 -7.79 -8.39 -9.29
N GLU A 18 -8.94 -8.88 -8.80
CA GLU A 18 -9.01 -9.77 -7.64
C GLU A 18 -8.26 -11.08 -7.90
N ARG A 19 -8.47 -11.70 -9.07
CA ARG A 19 -7.75 -12.93 -9.44
C ARG A 19 -6.24 -12.73 -9.54
N VAL A 20 -5.79 -11.62 -10.09
CA VAL A 20 -4.35 -11.27 -10.19
C VAL A 20 -3.75 -11.07 -8.80
N VAL A 21 -4.46 -10.37 -7.90
CA VAL A 21 -3.97 -10.17 -6.53
C VAL A 21 -3.90 -11.49 -5.77
N HIS A 22 -4.92 -12.35 -5.85
CA HIS A 22 -4.89 -13.68 -5.24
C HIS A 22 -3.74 -14.56 -5.74
N TRP A 23 -3.51 -14.58 -7.06
CA TRP A 23 -2.38 -15.32 -7.64
C TRP A 23 -1.04 -14.77 -7.13
N TYR A 24 -0.91 -13.45 -7.13
CA TYR A 24 0.33 -12.81 -6.71
C TYR A 24 0.59 -12.93 -5.21
N PHE A 25 -0.47 -12.90 -4.39
CA PHE A 25 -0.40 -13.15 -2.96
C PHE A 25 0.17 -14.55 -2.68
N ARG A 26 -0.35 -15.58 -3.35
CA ARG A 26 0.18 -16.96 -3.25
C ARG A 26 1.63 -17.10 -3.71
N LEU A 27 2.11 -16.22 -4.59
CA LEU A 27 3.51 -16.21 -5.02
C LEU A 27 4.43 -15.55 -3.97
N LEU A 28 3.89 -14.62 -3.17
CA LEU A 28 4.62 -13.91 -2.12
C LEU A 28 4.61 -14.67 -0.79
N ASP A 29 3.46 -15.22 -0.40
CA ASP A 29 3.25 -16.05 0.79
C ASP A 29 3.81 -17.46 0.56
N LYS A 30 5.11 -17.62 0.85
CA LYS A 30 5.85 -18.87 0.67
C LYS A 30 5.74 -19.77 1.90
N ASN A 31 5.49 -19.18 3.06
CA ASN A 31 5.31 -19.90 4.31
C ASN A 31 3.86 -20.38 4.51
N ALA A 32 2.94 -20.02 3.61
CA ALA A 32 1.52 -20.35 3.65
C ALA A 32 0.86 -19.88 4.95
N SER A 33 1.30 -18.75 5.50
CA SER A 33 0.76 -18.19 6.74
C SER A 33 -0.53 -17.40 6.52
N GLY A 34 -0.86 -17.04 5.28
CA GLY A 34 -2.01 -16.20 4.96
C GLY A 34 -1.75 -14.70 5.12
N ASP A 35 -0.49 -14.31 5.34
CA ASP A 35 -0.05 -12.92 5.49
C ASP A 35 1.35 -12.70 4.88
N ILE A 36 1.59 -11.51 4.30
CA ILE A 36 2.89 -11.18 3.72
C ILE A 36 3.79 -10.61 4.82
N GLY A 37 4.54 -11.48 5.47
CA GLY A 37 5.45 -11.11 6.54
C GLY A 37 6.70 -10.34 6.07
N LYS A 38 7.52 -9.90 7.03
CA LYS A 38 8.75 -9.10 6.79
C LYS A 38 9.75 -9.73 5.79
N LYS A 39 9.80 -11.06 5.72
CA LYS A 39 10.72 -11.78 4.80
C LYS A 39 10.19 -11.76 3.36
N GLU A 40 8.87 -11.78 3.18
CA GLU A 40 8.17 -11.89 1.90
C GLU A 40 7.79 -10.52 1.32
N ILE A 41 7.68 -9.51 2.18
CA ILE A 41 7.39 -8.14 1.77
C ILE A 41 8.58 -7.47 1.05
N LYS A 42 9.80 -7.98 1.25
CA LYS A 42 11.03 -7.43 0.66
C LYS A 42 11.04 -7.53 -0.88
N PRO A 43 10.78 -8.69 -1.51
CA PRO A 43 10.64 -8.79 -2.95
C PRO A 43 9.44 -7.96 -3.46
N PHE A 44 8.35 -7.91 -2.72
CA PHE A 44 7.18 -7.09 -3.09
C PHE A 44 7.49 -5.59 -3.13
N LYS A 45 8.11 -5.04 -2.08
CA LYS A 45 8.59 -3.64 -2.08
C LYS A 45 9.60 -3.36 -3.19
N ARG A 46 10.41 -4.35 -3.60
CA ARG A 46 11.33 -4.20 -4.74
C ARG A 46 10.56 -4.07 -6.06
N PHE A 47 9.54 -4.88 -6.26
CA PHE A 47 8.66 -4.81 -7.42
C PHE A 47 7.93 -3.47 -7.50
N LEU A 48 7.29 -3.05 -6.40
CA LEU A 48 6.60 -1.75 -6.33
C LEU A 48 7.56 -0.58 -6.57
N ARG A 49 8.80 -0.62 -6.06
CA ARG A 49 9.80 0.43 -6.34
C ARG A 49 10.21 0.50 -7.81
N LYS A 50 10.11 -0.60 -8.55
CA LYS A 50 10.43 -0.67 -9.99
C LYS A 50 9.26 -0.18 -10.84
N LYS A 51 8.03 -0.51 -10.44
CA LYS A 51 6.81 -0.24 -11.23
C LYS A 51 6.08 1.05 -10.84
N SER A 52 6.17 1.47 -9.58
CA SER A 52 5.48 2.65 -9.05
C SER A 52 6.46 3.79 -8.75
N LYS A 53 6.15 4.99 -9.24
CA LYS A 53 6.76 6.26 -8.84
C LYS A 53 5.65 7.09 -8.17
N PRO A 54 5.90 7.73 -7.02
CA PRO A 54 7.19 8.00 -6.37
C PRO A 54 7.65 6.93 -5.34
N LYS A 55 8.98 6.77 -5.22
CA LYS A 55 9.61 5.77 -4.30
C LYS A 55 9.29 5.99 -2.82
N LYS A 56 8.94 7.23 -2.43
CA LYS A 56 8.59 7.59 -1.04
C LYS A 56 7.31 6.90 -0.57
N CYS A 57 6.30 6.81 -1.43
CA CYS A 57 5.03 6.12 -1.12
C CYS A 57 5.26 4.62 -0.91
N VAL A 58 6.08 3.99 -1.75
CA VAL A 58 6.39 2.56 -1.63
C VAL A 58 7.09 2.22 -0.30
N LYS A 59 7.91 3.14 0.23
CA LYS A 59 8.55 2.93 1.55
C LYS A 59 7.52 2.80 2.67
N LYS A 60 6.45 3.59 2.59
CA LYS A 60 5.34 3.65 3.54
C LYS A 60 4.17 2.72 3.19
N PHE A 61 4.26 1.97 2.10
CA PHE A 61 3.16 1.13 1.62
C PHE A 61 2.65 0.16 2.69
N VAL A 62 3.55 -0.62 3.29
CA VAL A 62 3.15 -1.61 4.31
C VAL A 62 2.55 -0.92 5.52
N GLU A 63 3.19 0.13 6.04
CA GLU A 63 2.65 0.89 7.17
C GLU A 63 1.29 1.56 6.88
N PHE A 64 0.91 1.67 5.61
CA PHE A 64 -0.38 2.23 5.20
C PHE A 64 -1.44 1.13 5.00
N CYS A 65 -1.02 -0.07 4.61
CA CYS A 65 -1.89 -1.21 4.33
C CYS A 65 -2.15 -2.09 5.54
N ASP A 66 -1.22 -2.10 6.47
CA ASP A 66 -1.29 -2.78 7.76
C ASP A 66 -2.26 -2.01 8.67
N VAL A 67 -3.54 -2.37 8.63
CA VAL A 67 -4.62 -1.67 9.37
C VAL A 67 -4.66 -2.15 10.82
N ASN A 68 -4.30 -3.40 11.05
CA ASN A 68 -4.25 -4.03 12.36
C ASN A 68 -2.89 -3.86 13.09
N ASP A 69 -1.91 -3.19 12.46
CA ASP A 69 -0.56 -2.89 12.98
C ASP A 69 0.24 -4.16 13.38
N ASP A 70 -0.01 -5.30 12.74
CA ASP A 70 0.65 -6.58 13.03
C ASP A 70 2.01 -6.75 12.32
N ARG A 71 2.38 -5.79 11.48
CA ARG A 71 3.62 -5.75 10.67
C ARG A 71 3.67 -6.80 9.56
N SER A 72 2.54 -7.36 9.19
CA SER A 72 2.33 -8.10 7.95
C SER A 72 1.19 -7.46 7.15
N VAL A 73 0.88 -8.05 5.99
CA VAL A 73 -0.21 -7.56 5.14
C VAL A 73 -0.99 -8.79 4.71
N SER A 74 -2.22 -8.89 5.20
CA SER A 74 -3.14 -9.95 4.81
C SER A 74 -3.68 -9.73 3.39
N LEU A 75 -4.25 -10.78 2.80
CA LEU A 75 -4.88 -10.71 1.48
C LEU A 75 -5.95 -9.59 1.37
N PRO A 76 -6.94 -9.47 2.29
CA PRO A 76 -7.95 -8.41 2.20
C PRO A 76 -7.34 -7.01 2.32
N GLU A 77 -6.34 -6.83 3.19
CA GLU A 77 -5.61 -5.55 3.30
C GLU A 77 -4.89 -5.19 2.02
N LEU A 78 -4.22 -6.16 1.37
CA LEU A 78 -3.55 -5.95 0.11
C LEU A 78 -4.55 -5.56 -1.00
N MET A 79 -5.69 -6.24 -1.06
CA MET A 79 -6.75 -5.95 -2.04
C MET A 79 -7.33 -4.55 -1.81
N GLY A 80 -7.63 -4.18 -0.56
CA GLY A 80 -8.09 -2.83 -0.20
C GLY A 80 -7.06 -1.75 -0.55
N CYS A 81 -5.78 -2.02 -0.28
CA CYS A 81 -4.70 -1.07 -0.55
C CYS A 81 -4.45 -0.81 -2.04
N LEU A 82 -4.67 -1.83 -2.88
CA LEU A 82 -4.55 -1.72 -4.34
C LEU A 82 -5.86 -1.23 -4.98
N GLY A 83 -6.92 -1.04 -4.20
CA GLY A 83 -8.23 -0.60 -4.68
C GLY A 83 -9.01 -1.68 -5.45
N VAL A 84 -8.66 -2.94 -5.24
CA VAL A 84 -9.20 -4.10 -5.95
C VAL A 84 -10.50 -4.59 -5.30
N ALA A 85 -10.59 -4.55 -3.97
CA ALA A 85 -11.84 -4.76 -3.26
C ALA A 85 -12.45 -3.40 -2.89
N ARG A 86 -13.74 -3.20 -3.18
CA ARG A 86 -14.51 -2.10 -2.61
C ARG A 86 -14.95 -2.52 -1.21
N GLU A 87 -14.10 -2.34 -0.21
CA GLU A 87 -14.60 -2.38 1.16
C GLU A 87 -15.49 -1.15 1.38
N GLU A 88 -16.76 -1.41 1.67
CA GLU A 88 -17.75 -0.46 2.13
C GLU A 88 -17.38 0.00 3.54
N GLY A 89 -16.37 0.87 3.61
CA GLY A 89 -15.73 1.16 4.88
C GLY A 89 -14.48 1.95 4.66
N ARG A 90 -14.63 3.18 4.16
CA ARG A 90 -13.59 4.19 4.24
C ARG A 90 -13.19 4.36 5.71
N THR A 91 -12.23 3.60 6.20
CA THR A 91 -11.37 4.10 7.26
C THR A 91 -10.22 4.80 6.55
N PRO A 92 -10.20 6.16 6.53
CA PRO A 92 -9.05 6.85 6.03
C PRO A 92 -7.93 6.51 7.00
N ALA A 93 -7.02 5.61 6.60
CA ALA A 93 -5.69 5.50 7.19
C ALA A 93 -5.24 6.91 7.54
N LYS A 94 -5.13 7.17 8.86
CA LYS A 94 -5.05 8.49 9.50
C LYS A 94 -4.53 9.53 8.52
N ARG A 95 -5.43 10.38 8.01
CA ARG A 95 -5.00 11.62 7.35
C ARG A 95 -4.15 12.36 8.38
N ARG A 96 -2.82 12.24 8.30
CA ARG A 96 -1.93 13.20 8.94
C ARG A 96 -2.38 14.56 8.41
N PRO A 97 -2.74 15.51 9.29
CA PRO A 97 -2.94 16.88 8.84
C PRO A 97 -1.69 17.31 8.08
N ALA A 98 -1.88 17.87 6.88
CA ALA A 98 -0.78 18.57 6.22
C ALA A 98 -0.26 19.63 7.19
N PRO A 99 1.07 19.78 7.38
CA PRO A 99 1.57 20.94 8.10
C PRO A 99 1.14 22.16 7.29
N ARG A 100 0.28 23.00 7.88
CA ARG A 100 -0.05 24.32 7.34
C ARG A 100 1.29 25.04 7.19
N GLY A 101 1.70 25.33 5.95
CA GLY A 101 2.87 26.14 5.69
C GLY A 101 2.68 27.51 6.32
N ASN A 102 3.64 27.93 7.14
CA ASN A 102 3.78 29.32 7.52
C ASN A 102 3.94 30.14 6.24
N ALA A 103 2.97 31.02 5.97
CA ALA A 103 3.17 32.13 5.06
C ALA A 103 4.12 33.11 5.77
N ASP A 104 5.42 32.97 5.50
CA ASP A 104 6.41 33.96 5.85
C ASP A 104 6.14 35.21 5.00
N SER A 105 5.65 36.26 5.66
CA SER A 105 5.37 37.57 5.09
C SER A 105 6.65 38.21 4.54
N THR A 106 6.93 37.98 3.27
CA THR A 106 7.93 38.74 2.51
C THR A 106 7.25 39.87 1.75
N SER A 107 7.14 41.05 2.36
CA SER A 107 7.13 42.32 1.59
C SER A 107 7.27 43.53 2.51
N ASN A 108 8.50 44.04 2.67
CA ASN A 108 8.77 45.47 2.51
C ASN A 108 10.29 45.73 2.56
N ARG A 109 10.92 45.67 1.39
CA ARG A 109 12.26 46.26 1.19
C ARG A 109 12.05 47.56 0.42
N GLN A 110 12.02 48.67 1.15
CA GLN A 110 12.04 50.01 0.54
C GLN A 110 13.33 50.19 -0.26
N PRO A 111 13.29 50.70 -1.51
CA PRO A 111 14.47 51.22 -2.16
C PRO A 111 14.72 52.67 -1.72
N ARG A 112 15.93 52.91 -1.22
CA ARG A 112 16.51 54.22 -0.91
C ARG A 112 16.69 55.00 -2.22
N LYS A 113 16.16 56.23 -2.32
CA LYS A 113 16.60 57.23 -3.31
C LYS A 113 16.96 58.53 -2.57
N GLN A 114 18.21 58.96 -2.72
CA GLN A 114 18.65 60.34 -2.52
C GLN A 114 19.41 60.72 -3.78
N GLY A 115 18.97 61.81 -4.40
CA GLY A 115 19.50 62.46 -5.58
C GLY A 115 18.72 63.74 -5.75
#